data_AF-A0A419JLV7-F1
#
_entry.id   AF-A0A419JLV7-F1
#
_cell.length_a   1.000
_cell.length_b   1.000
_cell.length_c   1.000
_cell.angle_alpha   90.00
_cell.angle_beta   90.00
_cell.angle_gamma   90.00
#
_symmetry.space_group_name_H-M   'P 1'
#
loop_
_entity.id
_entity.type
_entity.pdbx_description
1 polymer ?
#
loop_
_entity_poly.entity_id
_entity_poly.type
_entity_poly.pdbx_seq_one_letter_code
_entity_poly.pdbx_strand_id
1 'polypeptide(L)'
;MSMSEVDERIKINIFKIGSLWCFKYFFDDREIFDTLSAYYNRVKYRFELKNTGERNKVMKYLEGKGFELIPVEDLAPYTVKIDRFKRYAPILKNSIESVEQEKARLFIMKDLASVEEAIAKGAEKSSELPF
;
A
#
# COMPACT_ATOMS: atom_id res chain seq x y z
N MET A 1 -1.03 -8.00 -37.80
CA MET A 1 -1.48 -7.51 -36.48
C MET A 1 -0.57 -8.16 -35.46
N SER A 2 0.34 -7.41 -34.83
CA SER A 2 1.28 -7.98 -33.85
C SER A 2 0.53 -8.35 -32.58
N MET A 3 0.78 -9.57 -32.12
CA MET A 3 0.41 -10.03 -30.78
C MET A 3 1.24 -9.23 -29.75
N SER A 4 0.58 -8.79 -28.69
CA SER A 4 1.11 -8.11 -27.49
C SER A 4 1.76 -6.74 -27.66
N GLU A 5 0.93 -5.69 -27.73
CA GLU A 5 1.17 -4.57 -26.81
C GLU A 5 0.84 -5.12 -25.42
N VAL A 6 1.87 -5.36 -24.61
CA VAL A 6 1.65 -5.56 -23.17
C VAL A 6 1.05 -4.26 -22.68
N ASP A 7 -0.24 -4.29 -22.34
CA ASP A 7 -0.92 -3.22 -21.61
C ASP A 7 -0.11 -3.01 -20.31
N GLU A 8 0.83 -2.06 -20.31
CA GLU A 8 1.68 -1.71 -19.16
C GLU A 8 0.82 -1.03 -18.10
N ARG A 9 -0.06 -1.80 -17.48
CA ARG A 9 -0.92 -1.34 -16.40
C ARG A 9 -0.06 -0.94 -15.21
N ILE A 10 -0.51 0.11 -14.53
CA ILE A 10 0.11 0.54 -13.29
C ILE A 10 -0.26 -0.46 -12.19
N LYS A 11 0.76 -1.12 -11.63
CA LYS A 11 0.59 -2.12 -10.57
C LYS A 11 0.47 -1.47 -9.20
N ILE A 12 -0.54 -1.88 -8.43
CA ILE A 12 -0.79 -1.40 -7.07
C ILE A 12 -1.03 -2.61 -6.16
N ASN A 13 -0.26 -2.75 -5.08
CA ASN A 13 -0.54 -3.78 -4.09
C ASN A 13 -1.73 -3.38 -3.21
N ILE A 14 -2.64 -4.33 -2.96
CA ILE A 14 -3.73 -4.20 -2.01
C ILE A 14 -3.57 -5.23 -0.88
N PHE A 15 -3.29 -4.73 0.31
CA PHE A 15 -2.86 -5.52 1.46
C PHE A 15 -4.02 -5.92 2.34
N LYS A 16 -4.02 -7.16 2.81
CA LYS A 16 -4.92 -7.60 3.88
C LYS A 16 -4.38 -7.15 5.24
N ILE A 17 -5.08 -6.21 5.88
CA ILE A 17 -4.70 -5.65 7.20
C ILE A 17 -5.87 -5.87 8.17
N GLY A 18 -5.72 -6.86 9.05
CA GLY A 18 -6.83 -7.33 9.88
C GLY A 18 -8.02 -7.75 9.00
N SER A 19 -9.19 -7.16 9.24
CA SER A 19 -10.38 -7.42 8.41
C SER A 19 -10.41 -6.61 7.11
N LEU A 20 -9.59 -5.58 6.94
CA LEU A 20 -9.64 -4.63 5.83
C LEU A 20 -8.73 -5.03 4.67
N TRP A 21 -9.07 -4.55 3.48
CA TRP A 21 -8.18 -4.50 2.33
C TRP A 21 -7.74 -3.06 2.09
N CYS A 22 -6.43 -2.81 2.12
CA CYS A 22 -5.86 -1.48 2.14
C CYS A 22 -4.89 -1.26 0.98
N PHE A 23 -5.00 -0.15 0.25
CA PHE A 23 -4.00 0.25 -0.73
C PHE A 23 -3.75 1.75 -0.67
N LYS A 24 -2.59 2.18 -1.18
CA LYS A 24 -2.20 3.59 -1.21
C LYS A 24 -1.71 3.94 -2.59
N TYR A 25 -2.40 4.89 -3.22
CA TYR A 25 -2.04 5.39 -4.53
C TYR A 25 -2.49 6.85 -4.64
N PHE A 26 -1.73 7.66 -5.38
CA PHE A 26 -2.10 9.03 -5.70
C PHE A 26 -2.66 9.05 -7.12
N PHE A 27 -3.96 9.28 -7.25
CA PHE A 27 -4.61 9.38 -8.55
C PHE A 27 -4.55 10.83 -9.04
N ASP A 28 -3.83 11.06 -10.14
CA ASP A 28 -3.84 12.35 -10.84
C ASP A 28 -5.22 12.63 -11.48
N ASP A 29 -5.93 11.58 -11.89
CA ASP A 29 -7.29 11.66 -12.39
C ASP A 29 -8.29 11.88 -11.23
N ARG A 30 -8.86 13.07 -11.19
CA ARG A 30 -9.85 13.49 -10.20
C ARG A 30 -11.11 12.63 -10.24
N GLU A 31 -11.54 12.14 -11.40
CA GLU A 31 -12.73 11.28 -11.51
C GLU A 31 -12.54 9.95 -10.79
N ILE A 32 -11.33 9.37 -10.91
CA ILE A 32 -10.97 8.13 -10.20
C ILE A 32 -10.98 8.37 -8.70
N PHE A 33 -10.36 9.47 -8.24
CA PHE A 33 -10.34 9.80 -6.81
C PHE A 33 -11.74 10.05 -6.27
N ASP A 34 -12.55 10.87 -6.94
CA ASP A 34 -13.90 11.22 -6.49
C ASP A 34 -14.80 9.96 -6.41
N THR A 35 -14.66 9.05 -7.38
CA THR A 35 -15.37 7.75 -7.39
C THR A 35 -14.99 6.87 -6.19
N LEU A 36 -13.73 6.87 -5.78
CA LEU A 36 -13.20 6.05 -4.69
C LEU A 36 -13.19 6.77 -3.33
N SER A 37 -13.58 8.04 -3.28
CA SER A 37 -13.43 8.93 -2.12
C SER A 37 -14.13 8.40 -0.85
N ALA A 38 -15.23 7.66 -1.01
CA ALA A 38 -15.95 7.03 0.10
C ALA A 38 -15.11 5.97 0.84
N TYR A 39 -14.10 5.39 0.19
CA TYR A 39 -13.16 4.43 0.78
C TYR A 39 -11.89 5.10 1.32
N TYR A 40 -11.72 6.40 1.12
CA TYR A 40 -10.47 7.08 1.45
C TYR A 40 -10.40 7.49 2.93
N ASN A 41 -9.46 6.90 3.66
CA ASN A 41 -9.15 7.27 5.03
C ASN A 41 -8.15 8.44 5.04
N ARG A 42 -8.64 9.65 5.38
CA ARG A 42 -7.84 10.88 5.41
C ARG A 42 -6.79 10.94 6.52
N VAL A 43 -6.97 10.17 7.60
CA VAL A 43 -6.02 10.11 8.72
C VAL A 43 -4.82 9.26 8.34
N LYS A 44 -5.07 8.12 7.69
CA LYS A 44 -4.03 7.16 7.27
C LYS A 44 -3.53 7.37 5.84
N TYR A 45 -4.15 8.26 5.08
CA TYR A 45 -3.84 8.55 3.67
C TYR A 45 -3.82 7.28 2.80
N ARG A 46 -4.83 6.42 2.95
CA ARG A 46 -4.98 5.15 2.22
C ARG A 46 -6.46 4.87 1.94
N PHE A 47 -6.74 3.99 0.98
CA PHE A 47 -8.07 3.47 0.74
C PHE A 47 -8.30 2.21 1.59
N GLU A 48 -9.48 2.06 2.18
CA GLU A 48 -9.87 0.94 3.04
C GLU A 48 -11.17 0.30 2.55
N LEU A 49 -11.12 -0.97 2.19
CA LEU A 49 -12.26 -1.76 1.70
C LEU A 49 -12.60 -2.81 2.76
N LYS A 50 -13.86 -2.84 3.19
CA LYS A 50 -14.29 -3.59 4.39
C LYS A 50 -14.42 -5.08 4.16
N ASN A 51 -14.67 -5.49 2.91
CA ASN A 51 -14.95 -6.88 2.55
C ASN A 51 -14.48 -7.21 1.13
N THR A 52 -14.51 -8.49 0.79
CA THR A 52 -14.08 -9.00 -0.52
C THR A 52 -14.95 -8.50 -1.67
N GLY A 53 -16.24 -8.22 -1.42
CA GLY A 53 -17.15 -7.68 -2.44
C GLY A 53 -16.75 -6.26 -2.85
N GLU A 54 -16.51 -5.38 -1.88
CA GLU A 54 -15.97 -4.02 -2.11
C GLU A 54 -14.62 -4.08 -2.80
N ARG A 55 -13.72 -4.96 -2.34
CA ARG A 55 -12.42 -5.22 -2.98
C ARG A 55 -12.56 -5.52 -4.46
N ASN A 56 -13.35 -6.53 -4.80
CA ASN A 56 -13.51 -6.96 -6.20
C ASN A 56 -14.15 -5.86 -7.07
N LYS A 57 -15.11 -5.10 -6.52
CA LYS A 57 -15.71 -3.96 -7.23
C LYS A 57 -14.69 -2.88 -7.56
N VAL A 58 -13.86 -2.49 -6.59
CA VAL A 58 -12.81 -1.47 -6.77
C VAL A 58 -11.72 -1.96 -7.73
N MET A 59 -11.28 -3.21 -7.60
CA MET A 59 -10.30 -3.81 -8.51
C MET A 59 -10.80 -3.78 -9.96
N LYS A 60 -12.04 -4.22 -10.21
CA LYS A 60 -12.63 -4.21 -11.56
C LYS A 60 -12.77 -2.78 -12.13
N TYR A 61 -13.14 -1.82 -11.29
CA TYR A 61 -13.22 -0.41 -11.70
C TYR A 61 -11.85 0.13 -12.11
N LEU A 62 -10.83 -0.09 -11.29
CA LEU A 62 -9.46 0.36 -11.54
C LEU A 62 -8.81 -0.37 -12.72
N GLU A 63 -9.17 -1.64 -12.95
CA GLU A 63 -8.77 -2.40 -14.14
C GLU A 63 -9.21 -1.70 -15.43
N GLY A 64 -10.48 -1.27 -15.50
CA GLY A 64 -10.99 -0.50 -16.63
C GLY A 64 -10.38 0.89 -16.79
N LYS A 65 -9.54 1.33 -15.83
CA LYS A 65 -8.82 2.61 -15.83
C LYS A 65 -7.30 2.43 -16.01
N GLY A 66 -6.82 1.22 -16.37
CA GLY A 66 -5.41 0.96 -16.66
C GLY A 66 -4.55 0.59 -15.43
N PHE A 67 -5.18 0.18 -14.33
CA PHE A 67 -4.49 -0.27 -13.13
C PHE A 67 -4.63 -1.77 -12.91
N GLU A 68 -3.61 -2.41 -12.37
CA GLU A 68 -3.66 -3.80 -11.92
C GLU A 68 -3.46 -3.83 -10.40
N LEU A 69 -4.49 -4.28 -9.66
CA LEU A 69 -4.38 -4.43 -8.22
C LEU A 69 -3.95 -5.86 -7.88
N ILE A 70 -2.91 -6.00 -7.07
CA ILE A 70 -2.34 -7.29 -6.67
C ILE A 70 -2.65 -7.55 -5.20
N PRO A 71 -3.50 -8.54 -4.86
CA PRO A 71 -3.76 -8.89 -3.47
C PRO A 71 -2.51 -9.40 -2.77
N VAL A 72 -2.22 -8.86 -1.59
CA VAL A 72 -1.10 -9.26 -0.74
C VAL A 72 -1.61 -9.63 0.64
N GLU A 73 -1.45 -10.90 1.02
CA GLU A 73 -1.80 -11.40 2.36
C GLU A 73 -0.57 -11.68 3.22
N ASP A 74 0.55 -12.09 2.60
CA ASP A 74 1.84 -12.17 3.28
C ASP A 74 2.49 -10.78 3.35
N LEU A 75 2.52 -10.22 4.55
CA LEU A 75 3.00 -8.86 4.82
C LEU A 75 4.50 -8.83 5.12
N ALA A 76 5.11 -9.97 5.48
CA ALA A 76 6.50 -10.01 5.91
C ALA A 76 7.48 -9.45 4.86
N PRO A 77 7.33 -9.71 3.54
CA PRO A 77 8.21 -9.12 2.52
C PRO A 77 8.17 -7.59 2.47
N TYR A 78 7.08 -6.99 2.93
CA TYR A 78 6.81 -5.56 2.88
C TYR A 78 7.03 -4.86 4.22
N THR A 79 7.47 -5.59 5.25
CA THR A 79 7.54 -5.05 6.61
C THR A 79 8.96 -4.62 6.96
N VAL A 80 9.08 -3.39 7.45
CA VAL A 80 10.35 -2.82 7.92
C VAL A 80 10.17 -2.20 9.31
N LYS A 81 11.26 -2.11 10.06
CA LYS A 81 11.32 -1.38 11.32
C LYS A 81 12.44 -0.38 11.33
N ILE A 82 12.25 0.71 12.06
CA ILE A 82 13.28 1.71 12.28
C ILE A 82 13.32 2.09 13.76
N ASP A 83 14.52 2.34 14.28
CA ASP A 83 14.70 2.86 15.64
C ASP A 83 13.86 4.14 15.85
N ARG A 84 13.20 4.23 17.02
CA ARG A 84 12.24 5.30 17.33
C ARG A 84 12.84 6.72 17.30
N PHE A 85 14.15 6.85 17.46
CA PHE A 85 14.84 8.14 17.50
C PHE A 85 15.29 8.61 16.11
N LYS A 86 15.16 7.77 15.08
CA LYS A 86 15.50 8.13 13.69
C LYS A 86 14.35 8.85 12.98
N ARG A 87 14.69 9.70 12.02
CA ARG A 87 13.70 10.38 11.17
C ARG A 87 13.04 9.37 10.23
N TYR A 88 11.71 9.33 10.24
CA TYR A 88 10.94 8.35 9.48
C TYR A 88 9.90 8.96 8.51
N ALA A 89 9.77 10.28 8.45
CA ALA A 89 8.76 10.94 7.61
C ALA A 89 8.76 10.49 6.14
N PRO A 90 9.93 10.28 5.48
CA PRO A 90 9.92 9.74 4.12
C PRO A 90 9.42 8.30 4.01
N ILE A 91 9.64 7.47 5.05
CA ILE A 91 9.17 6.08 5.10
C ILE A 91 7.65 6.06 5.26
N LEU A 92 7.11 6.89 6.17
CA LEU A 92 5.67 7.02 6.40
C LEU A 92 4.89 7.40 5.13
N LYS A 93 5.49 8.23 4.26
CA LYS A 93 4.87 8.62 2.98
C LYS A 93 4.57 7.40 2.11
N ASN A 94 5.43 6.38 2.13
CA ASN A 94 5.30 5.17 1.31
C ASN A 94 4.78 3.94 2.07
N SER A 95 4.31 4.09 3.31
CA SER A 95 3.70 3.00 4.08
C SER A 95 2.17 2.96 3.94
N ILE A 96 1.64 1.74 3.97
CA ILE A 96 0.21 1.42 4.12
C ILE A 96 -0.22 1.50 5.57
N GLU A 97 0.61 1.05 6.51
CA GLU A 97 0.34 1.06 7.95
C GLU A 97 1.64 1.33 8.71
N SER A 98 1.52 1.94 9.89
CA SER A 98 2.65 2.11 10.80
C SER A 98 2.21 1.97 12.24
N VAL A 99 3.02 1.30 13.06
CA VAL A 99 2.79 1.15 14.50
C VAL A 99 4.05 1.53 15.27
N GLU A 100 3.88 2.39 16.27
CA GLU A 100 4.94 2.74 17.19
C GLU A 100 4.98 1.72 18.34
N GLN A 101 6.17 1.21 18.62
CA GLN A 101 6.49 0.34 19.75
C GLN A 101 7.51 1.03 20.65
N GLU A 102 7.83 0.42 21.80
CA GLU A 102 8.71 1.01 22.82
C GLU A 102 10.10 1.44 22.29
N LYS A 103 10.68 0.66 21.37
CA LYS A 103 12.05 0.88 20.85
C LYS A 103 12.11 1.19 19.36
N ALA A 104 11.05 0.88 18.62
CA ALA A 104 11.04 0.96 17.17
C ALA A 104 9.67 1.38 16.63
N ARG A 105 9.64 1.74 15.36
CA ARG A 105 8.41 1.91 14.59
C ARG A 105 8.41 0.90 13.46
N LEU A 106 7.33 0.14 13.34
CA LEU A 106 7.11 -0.81 12.26
C LEU A 106 6.29 -0.15 11.16
N PHE A 107 6.55 -0.55 9.92
CA PHE A 107 5.84 -0.10 8.74
C PHE A 107 5.55 -1.28 7.81
N ILE A 108 4.34 -1.30 7.24
CA ILE A 108 4.05 -2.09 6.04
C ILE A 108 4.18 -1.14 4.85
N MET A 109 5.13 -1.40 3.96
CA MET A 109 5.42 -0.58 2.79
C MET A 109 4.47 -0.89 1.63
N LYS A 110 4.14 0.10 0.80
CA LYS A 110 3.17 -0.06 -0.30
C LYS A 110 3.65 -0.97 -1.44
N ASP A 111 4.97 -1.15 -1.58
CA ASP A 111 5.61 -1.99 -2.59
C ASP A 111 7.05 -2.33 -2.17
N LEU A 112 7.71 -3.24 -2.90
CA LEU A 112 9.09 -3.67 -2.59
C LEU A 112 10.13 -2.56 -2.85
N ALA A 113 9.89 -1.68 -3.83
CA ALA A 113 10.77 -0.53 -4.06
C ALA A 113 10.77 0.41 -2.84
N SER A 114 9.62 0.58 -2.19
CA SER A 114 9.47 1.34 -0.96
C SER A 114 10.15 0.67 0.24
N VAL A 115 10.22 -0.67 0.27
CA VAL A 115 11.04 -1.41 1.25
C VAL A 115 12.52 -1.06 1.07
N GLU A 116 13.03 -1.13 -0.16
CA GLU A 116 14.42 -0.80 -0.47
C GLU A 116 14.75 0.67 -0.14
N GLU A 117 13.85 1.60 -0.47
CA GLU A 117 14.00 3.02 -0.12
C GLU A 117 14.03 3.22 1.41
N ALA A 118 13.19 2.51 2.16
CA ALA A 118 13.18 2.59 3.61
C ALA A 118 14.47 2.06 4.22
N ILE A 119 15.01 0.95 3.68
CA ILE A 119 16.29 0.38 4.11
C ILE A 119 17.43 1.36 3.83
N ALA A 120 17.47 1.97 2.66
CA ALA A 120 18.44 3.01 2.33
C ALA A 120 18.37 4.23 3.28
N LYS A 121 17.23 4.42 3.95
CA LYS A 121 17.00 5.47 4.97
C LYS A 121 17.22 4.98 6.41
N GLY A 122 17.80 3.80 6.58
CA GLY A 122 18.24 3.28 7.87
C GLY A 122 17.17 2.47 8.62
N ALA A 123 16.12 2.02 7.93
CA ALA A 123 15.25 0.95 8.40
C ALA A 123 15.88 -0.43 8.13
N GLU A 124 15.30 -1.47 8.73
CA GLU A 124 15.71 -2.86 8.58
C GLU A 124 14.49 -3.72 8.27
N LYS A 125 14.66 -4.81 7.53
CA LYS A 125 13.58 -5.78 7.33
C LYS A 125 13.13 -6.34 8.68
N SER A 126 11.83 -6.55 8.82
CA SER A 126 11.24 -7.13 10.02
C SER A 126 10.32 -8.28 9.65
N SER A 127 10.45 -9.39 10.37
CA SER A 127 9.47 -10.49 10.35
C SER A 127 8.34 -10.28 11.36
N GLU A 128 8.47 -9.30 12.25
CA GLU A 128 7.42 -8.90 13.20
C GLU A 128 6.32 -8.15 12.44
N LEU A 129 5.06 -8.57 12.62
CA LEU A 129 3.92 -7.85 12.07
C LEU A 129 3.44 -6.76 13.04
N PRO A 130 2.92 -5.63 12.54
CA PRO A 130 2.45 -4.54 13.39
C PRO A 130 1.13 -4.82 14.14
N PHE A 131 0.55 -6.03 14.02
CA PHE A 131 -0.70 -6.45 14.66
C PHE A 131 -0.78 -7.97 14.79
#